data_AF-A0A966W8G1-F1
#
_entry.id   AF-A0A966W8G1-F1
#
_cell.length_a   1.000
_cell.length_b   1.000
_cell.length_c   1.000
_cell.angle_alpha   90.00
_cell.angle_beta   90.00
_cell.angle_gamma   90.00
#
_symmetry.space_group_name_H-M   'P 1'
#
loop_
_entity.id
_entity.type
_entity.pdbx_description
1 polymer ?
#
loop_
_entity_poly.entity_id
_entity_poly.type
_entity_poly.pdbx_seq_one_letter_code
_entity_poly.pdbx_strand_id
1 'polypeptide(L)'
;MARDVAPTRSIDGLGEPLTTDQQRDTTSGRTASRSATLPGSAMAFPVDPGIGVGAFARKTAPPPAWMVAIPIGLAIALIPAYLTSVLLVGVAGVAVLMARPLWALYALAFTVPYQGLADFRYQNVNVTPTEAVFLLLVVGWGTARAAGRVPSPSLTPLVIAIGLLLSLLVLSCVVAPNLVLAGKELVKWVEVAGVTLIGQSLLVRIADRRMMFLVMTAAVVSQAVYGLLQATLHWGPDHFMIGTWLMRAYGSFEQPNPYAGYLGLHLPLVLSVALFGVRTRPA
;
A
#
# COMPACT_ATOMS: atom_id res chain seq x y z
N MET A 1 51.83 48.26 -0.24
CA MET A 1 51.29 48.22 -1.62
C MET A 1 49.80 47.99 -1.50
N ALA A 2 49.01 49.06 -1.31
CA ALA A 2 48.25 49.78 -2.36
C ALA A 2 47.11 48.89 -2.91
N ARG A 3 45.90 48.96 -2.33
CA ARG A 3 44.77 49.94 -2.46
C ARG A 3 43.88 49.63 -3.67
N ASP A 4 42.58 49.47 -3.38
CA ASP A 4 41.39 50.03 -4.08
C ASP A 4 40.15 49.33 -3.48
N VAL A 5 39.35 49.89 -2.56
CA VAL A 5 38.55 51.14 -2.50
C VAL A 5 37.38 51.16 -3.49
N ALA A 6 36.18 51.05 -2.92
CA ALA A 6 34.85 51.22 -3.55
C ALA A 6 34.61 52.66 -4.06
N PRO A 7 33.47 52.91 -4.72
CA PRO A 7 32.49 53.71 -3.99
C PRO A 7 31.01 53.36 -4.22
N THR A 8 30.24 53.62 -3.17
CA THR A 8 28.79 53.84 -3.07
C THR A 8 28.28 54.99 -3.93
N ARG A 9 27.06 54.87 -4.47
CA ARG A 9 26.17 56.02 -4.75
C ARG A 9 24.70 55.65 -4.51
N SER A 10 24.10 56.30 -3.51
CA SER A 10 22.68 56.58 -3.35
C SER A 10 22.39 57.98 -3.90
N ILE A 11 21.30 58.21 -4.65
CA ILE A 11 20.46 59.44 -4.62
C ILE A 11 19.04 59.10 -5.16
N ASP A 12 18.07 59.29 -4.28
CA ASP A 12 16.70 59.85 -4.40
C ASP A 12 15.92 59.91 -5.73
N GLY A 13 14.67 59.47 -5.64
CA GLY A 13 13.51 59.91 -6.42
C GLY A 13 12.24 59.41 -5.71
N LEU A 14 11.64 60.17 -4.80
CA LEU A 14 10.55 61.16 -5.01
C LEU A 14 9.29 60.55 -5.65
N GLY A 15 8.22 60.39 -4.86
CA GLY A 15 6.87 60.10 -5.36
C GLY A 15 5.91 59.51 -4.31
N GLU A 16 5.26 60.41 -3.57
CA GLU A 16 4.25 60.25 -2.50
C GLU A 16 3.06 59.28 -2.76
N PRO A 17 2.35 58.84 -1.69
CA PRO A 17 1.15 58.01 -1.75
C PRO A 17 -0.12 58.84 -2.02
N LEU A 18 -1.02 58.34 -2.87
CA LEU A 18 -2.34 58.95 -3.07
C LEU A 18 -3.33 58.44 -2.02
N THR A 19 -3.69 59.31 -1.10
CA THR A 19 -4.89 59.22 -0.26
C THR A 19 -6.05 60.02 -0.86
N THR A 20 -7.26 59.61 -0.46
CA THR A 20 -8.48 60.42 -0.22
C THR A 20 -9.54 60.49 -1.31
N ASP A 21 -10.74 60.05 -0.88
CA ASP A 21 -12.10 60.50 -1.21
C ASP A 21 -12.33 61.38 -2.43
N GLN A 22 -13.25 60.94 -3.28
CA GLN A 22 -14.32 61.83 -3.76
C GLN A 22 -15.65 61.09 -3.94
N GLN A 23 -16.52 61.37 -2.98
CA GLN A 23 -17.96 61.33 -3.06
C GLN A 23 -18.45 62.43 -4.02
N ARG A 24 -19.37 62.11 -4.94
CA ARG A 24 -20.36 63.05 -5.49
C ARG A 24 -21.57 62.33 -6.08
N ASP A 25 -22.68 62.48 -5.37
CA ASP A 25 -24.05 62.48 -5.90
C ASP A 25 -24.20 63.45 -7.08
N THR A 26 -25.08 63.13 -8.04
CA THR A 26 -26.20 64.01 -8.44
C THR A 26 -27.19 63.30 -9.38
N THR A 27 -28.37 63.09 -8.82
CA THR A 27 -29.76 63.14 -9.31
C THR A 27 -30.06 63.75 -10.70
N SER A 28 -31.01 63.13 -11.43
CA SER A 28 -32.01 63.77 -12.33
C SER A 28 -32.81 62.67 -13.08
N GLY A 29 -34.07 62.34 -12.72
CA GLY A 29 -35.33 62.92 -13.25
C GLY A 29 -35.86 62.08 -14.45
N ARG A 30 -37.09 61.54 -14.53
CA ARG A 30 -38.42 62.19 -14.50
C ARG A 30 -39.57 61.14 -14.64
N THR A 31 -40.53 61.19 -13.71
CA THR A 31 -42.02 61.24 -13.84
C THR A 31 -42.84 60.48 -14.90
N ALA A 32 -43.86 59.72 -14.46
CA ALA A 32 -45.33 59.95 -14.66
C ALA A 32 -46.14 58.66 -14.31
N SER A 33 -46.88 58.59 -13.19
CA SER A 33 -48.31 58.95 -13.03
C SER A 33 -49.32 58.17 -13.91
N ARG A 34 -50.09 57.25 -13.32
CA ARG A 34 -51.57 57.34 -13.29
C ARG A 34 -52.23 56.40 -12.26
N SER A 35 -53.18 56.97 -11.55
CA SER A 35 -54.08 56.49 -10.50
C SER A 35 -55.24 55.65 -11.01
N ALA A 36 -55.74 54.72 -10.19
CA ALA A 36 -57.17 54.62 -9.83
C ALA A 36 -57.41 53.58 -8.71
N THR A 37 -58.18 54.00 -7.71
CA THR A 37 -58.65 53.31 -6.51
C THR A 37 -59.73 52.25 -6.80
N LEU A 38 -59.89 51.26 -5.90
CA LEU A 38 -61.08 51.09 -5.04
C LEU A 38 -60.88 49.97 -3.99
N PRO A 39 -61.54 50.06 -2.81
CA PRO A 39 -61.35 49.19 -1.65
C PRO A 39 -62.44 48.10 -1.55
N GLY A 40 -62.16 47.01 -0.84
CA GLY A 40 -63.17 45.99 -0.55
C GLY A 40 -62.64 44.83 0.29
N SER A 41 -62.86 44.93 1.59
CA SER A 41 -62.52 43.96 2.63
C SER A 41 -63.36 42.67 2.53
N ALA A 42 -62.74 41.57 2.97
CA ALA A 42 -63.36 40.34 3.51
C ALA A 42 -63.96 39.33 2.52
N MET A 43 -63.23 38.24 2.31
CA MET A 43 -63.73 36.89 2.61
C MET A 43 -62.54 35.97 2.94
N ALA A 44 -62.42 35.63 4.22
CA ALA A 44 -61.53 34.57 4.67
C ALA A 44 -62.11 33.23 4.25
N PHE A 45 -61.40 32.50 3.37
CA PHE A 45 -61.61 31.08 3.18
C PHE A 45 -60.55 30.32 3.99
N PRO A 46 -60.94 29.34 4.82
CA PRO A 46 -59.98 28.53 5.55
C PRO A 46 -59.28 27.60 4.54
N VAL A 47 -58.03 27.89 4.22
CA VAL A 47 -57.17 26.91 3.56
C VAL A 47 -56.63 26.02 4.67
N ASP A 48 -57.15 24.79 4.72
CA ASP A 48 -56.63 23.72 5.57
C ASP A 48 -55.11 23.59 5.37
N PRO A 49 -54.26 23.81 6.39
CA PRO A 49 -52.84 23.51 6.30
C PRO A 49 -52.65 22.02 6.58
N GLY A 50 -53.25 21.19 5.74
CA GLY A 50 -53.41 19.78 5.98
C GLY A 50 -53.24 18.99 4.70
N ILE A 51 -52.04 19.04 4.11
CA ILE A 51 -51.34 17.92 3.45
C ILE A 51 -49.93 18.46 3.18
N GLY A 52 -49.08 18.34 4.20
CA GLY A 52 -47.64 18.47 4.00
C GLY A 52 -47.20 17.34 3.08
N VAL A 53 -46.69 17.68 1.91
CA VAL A 53 -45.88 16.79 1.06
C VAL A 53 -44.51 16.64 1.75
N GLY A 54 -44.52 16.06 2.95
CA GLY A 54 -43.36 15.59 3.69
C GLY A 54 -43.47 14.08 3.72
N ALA A 55 -43.08 13.44 2.61
CA ALA A 55 -42.97 12.00 2.57
C ALA A 55 -42.17 11.54 3.80
N PHE A 56 -42.80 10.69 4.61
CA PHE A 56 -42.25 10.09 5.81
C PHE A 56 -40.97 9.30 5.48
N ALA A 57 -39.84 9.97 5.35
CA ALA A 57 -38.54 9.36 5.55
C ALA A 57 -38.39 9.14 7.06
N ARG A 58 -39.13 8.15 7.57
CA ARG A 58 -38.93 7.63 8.92
C ARG A 58 -37.49 7.17 8.93
N LYS A 59 -36.58 7.93 9.57
CA LYS A 59 -35.23 7.44 9.86
C LYS A 59 -35.44 6.20 10.70
N THR A 60 -35.36 5.03 10.08
CA THR A 60 -35.39 3.75 10.79
C THR A 60 -34.20 3.81 11.73
N ALA A 61 -34.47 3.86 13.04
CA ALA A 61 -33.42 3.77 14.02
C ALA A 61 -32.62 2.49 13.71
N PRO A 62 -31.28 2.55 13.64
CA PRO A 62 -30.50 1.34 13.43
C PRO A 62 -30.90 0.33 14.52
N PRO A 63 -31.03 -0.96 14.18
CA PRO A 63 -31.36 -1.97 15.17
C PRO A 63 -30.36 -1.86 16.33
N PRO A 64 -30.84 -1.96 17.58
CA PRO A 64 -29.98 -1.80 18.73
C PRO A 64 -28.85 -2.85 18.68
N ALA A 65 -27.62 -2.42 18.96
CA ALA A 65 -26.39 -3.16 18.66
C ALA A 65 -26.35 -4.61 19.19
N TRP A 66 -27.10 -4.91 20.26
CA TRP A 66 -27.22 -6.24 20.84
C TRP A 66 -27.84 -7.26 19.88
N MET A 67 -28.73 -6.85 18.97
CA MET A 67 -29.37 -7.75 17.98
C MET A 67 -28.36 -8.32 16.98
N VAL A 68 -27.22 -7.67 16.82
CA VAL A 68 -26.12 -8.11 15.95
C VAL A 68 -25.01 -8.74 16.79
N ALA A 69 -24.68 -8.14 17.94
CA ALA A 69 -23.58 -8.58 18.79
C ALA A 69 -23.83 -9.96 19.44
N ILE A 70 -25.06 -10.26 19.88
CA ILE A 70 -25.39 -11.55 20.52
C ILE A 70 -25.25 -12.74 19.55
N PRO A 71 -25.86 -12.73 18.35
CA PRO A 71 -25.71 -13.85 17.41
C PRO A 71 -24.27 -14.01 16.92
N ILE A 72 -23.53 -12.92 16.73
CA ILE A 72 -22.09 -12.98 16.40
C ILE A 72 -21.29 -13.60 17.55
N GLY A 73 -21.54 -13.16 18.79
CA GLY A 73 -20.89 -13.71 19.98
C GLY A 73 -21.19 -15.19 20.19
N LEU A 74 -22.44 -15.62 19.96
CA LEU A 74 -22.85 -17.02 20.06
C LEU A 74 -22.22 -17.87 18.96
N ALA A 75 -22.16 -17.37 17.72
CA ALA A 75 -21.48 -18.04 16.61
C ALA A 75 -19.98 -18.21 16.90
N ILE A 76 -19.32 -17.19 17.46
CA ILE A 76 -17.91 -17.25 17.88
C ILE A 76 -17.70 -18.24 19.03
N ALA A 77 -18.64 -18.34 19.98
CA ALA A 77 -18.57 -19.26 21.11
C ALA A 77 -18.78 -20.73 20.72
N LEU A 78 -19.51 -20.99 19.63
CA LEU A 78 -19.74 -22.34 19.09
C LEU A 78 -18.58 -22.84 18.23
N ILE A 79 -17.70 -21.95 17.79
CA ILE A 79 -16.49 -22.31 17.04
C ILE A 79 -15.43 -22.84 18.04
N PRO A 80 -14.76 -23.97 17.75
CA PRO A 80 -13.66 -24.46 18.57
C PRO A 80 -12.66 -23.37 18.92
N ALA A 81 -12.26 -23.26 20.20
CA ALA A 81 -11.47 -22.15 20.71
C ALA A 81 -10.17 -21.88 19.91
N TYR A 82 -9.55 -22.92 19.34
CA TYR A 82 -8.38 -22.78 18.48
C TYR A 82 -8.70 -22.06 17.16
N LEU A 83 -9.85 -22.33 16.54
CA LEU A 83 -10.29 -21.64 15.31
C LEU A 83 -10.63 -20.17 15.59
N THR A 84 -11.30 -19.89 16.69
CA THR A 84 -11.56 -18.50 17.12
C THR A 84 -10.26 -17.74 17.38
N SER A 85 -9.26 -18.37 18.00
CA SER A 85 -7.94 -17.77 18.23
C SER A 85 -7.20 -17.52 16.92
N VAL A 86 -7.20 -18.48 16.00
CA VAL A 86 -6.59 -18.33 14.66
C VAL A 86 -7.27 -17.21 13.87
N LEU A 87 -8.60 -17.13 13.90
CA LEU A 87 -9.36 -16.07 13.23
C LEU A 87 -9.04 -14.70 13.83
N LEU A 88 -9.01 -14.59 15.16
CA LEU A 88 -8.70 -13.34 15.85
C LEU A 88 -7.28 -12.86 15.52
N VAL A 89 -6.30 -13.76 15.59
CA VAL A 89 -4.90 -13.44 15.22
C VAL A 89 -4.80 -13.09 13.74
N GLY A 90 -5.51 -13.79 12.86
CA GLY A 90 -5.55 -13.50 11.43
C GLY A 90 -6.13 -12.12 11.13
N VAL A 91 -7.28 -11.78 11.70
CA VAL A 91 -7.93 -10.47 11.54
C VAL A 91 -7.06 -9.35 12.13
N ALA A 92 -6.50 -9.56 13.32
CA ALA A 92 -5.58 -8.61 13.94
C ALA A 92 -4.32 -8.41 13.07
N GLY A 93 -3.76 -9.50 12.52
CA GLY A 93 -2.64 -9.48 11.60
C GLY A 93 -2.96 -8.66 10.35
N VAL A 94 -4.06 -8.96 9.67
CA VAL A 94 -4.54 -8.20 8.50
C VAL A 94 -4.69 -6.72 8.82
N ALA A 95 -5.34 -6.38 9.94
CA ALA A 95 -5.51 -5.00 10.38
C ALA A 95 -4.17 -4.29 10.61
N VAL A 96 -3.20 -4.96 11.26
CA VAL A 96 -1.85 -4.43 11.49
C VAL A 96 -1.12 -4.21 10.17
N LEU A 97 -1.13 -5.20 9.26
CA LEU A 97 -0.44 -5.11 7.97
C LEU A 97 -1.01 -3.97 7.09
N MET A 98 -2.34 -3.80 7.08
CA MET A 98 -2.98 -2.69 6.38
C MET A 98 -2.67 -1.34 7.02
N ALA A 99 -2.73 -1.24 8.35
CA ALA A 99 -2.48 0.01 9.08
C ALA A 99 -0.99 0.42 9.05
N ARG A 100 -0.09 -0.55 8.90
CA ARG A 100 1.37 -0.36 8.89
C ARG A 100 1.97 -1.06 7.67
N PRO A 101 1.91 -0.46 6.47
CA PRO A 101 2.38 -1.11 5.24
C PRO A 101 3.86 -1.51 5.27
N LEU A 102 4.69 -0.85 6.09
CA LEU A 102 6.08 -1.27 6.32
C LEU A 102 6.18 -2.69 6.92
N TRP A 103 5.24 -3.06 7.79
CA TRP A 103 5.18 -4.41 8.36
C TRP A 103 4.69 -5.44 7.33
N ALA A 104 3.80 -5.05 6.42
CA ALA A 104 3.41 -5.90 5.29
C ALA A 104 4.62 -6.16 4.37
N LEU A 105 5.45 -5.15 4.14
CA LEU A 105 6.69 -5.31 3.39
C LEU A 105 7.69 -6.26 4.09
N TYR A 106 7.81 -6.20 5.41
CA TYR A 106 8.61 -7.16 6.19
C TYR A 106 8.04 -8.57 6.17
N ALA A 107 6.73 -8.71 6.31
CA ALA A 107 6.06 -10.01 6.25
C ALA A 107 6.26 -10.68 4.88
N LEU A 108 6.22 -9.90 3.80
CA LEU A 108 6.41 -10.40 2.44
C LEU A 108 7.78 -11.09 2.25
N ALA A 109 8.83 -10.60 2.90
CA ALA A 109 10.16 -11.21 2.83
C ALA A 109 10.18 -12.64 3.39
N PHE A 110 9.29 -12.96 4.33
CA PHE A 110 9.10 -14.32 4.85
C PHE A 110 8.11 -15.12 4.02
N THR A 111 7.01 -14.55 3.52
CA THR A 111 6.03 -15.36 2.78
C THR A 111 6.60 -15.97 1.50
N VAL A 112 7.51 -15.27 0.81
CA VAL A 112 8.11 -15.74 -0.45
C VAL A 112 8.79 -17.10 -0.33
N PRO A 113 9.78 -17.30 0.58
CA PRO A 113 10.42 -18.60 0.72
C PRO A 113 9.52 -19.67 1.32
N TYR A 114 8.46 -19.29 2.05
CA TYR A 114 7.57 -20.22 2.76
C TYR A 114 6.23 -20.47 2.06
N GLN A 115 6.04 -19.98 0.84
CA GLN A 115 4.75 -20.03 0.14
C GLN A 115 4.19 -21.46 0.01
N GLY A 116 5.04 -22.46 -0.30
CA GLY A 116 4.61 -23.85 -0.49
C GLY A 116 4.03 -24.53 0.76
N LEU A 117 4.22 -23.95 1.96
CA LEU A 117 3.65 -24.52 3.19
C LEU A 117 2.16 -24.23 3.38
N ALA A 118 1.62 -23.21 2.71
CA ALA A 118 0.29 -22.69 2.98
C ALA A 118 -0.45 -22.26 1.70
N ASP A 119 -0.39 -23.12 0.68
CA ASP A 119 -1.14 -22.93 -0.56
C ASP A 119 -2.62 -23.25 -0.36
N PHE A 120 -3.47 -22.22 -0.46
CA PHE A 120 -4.92 -22.38 -0.43
C PHE A 120 -5.44 -22.62 -1.85
N ARG A 121 -5.74 -23.87 -2.14
CA ARG A 121 -6.29 -24.30 -3.44
C ARG A 121 -7.81 -24.46 -3.32
N TYR A 122 -8.57 -23.54 -3.90
CA TYR A 122 -10.01 -23.70 -4.06
C TYR A 122 -10.36 -23.77 -5.54
N GLN A 123 -10.79 -24.97 -5.97
CA GLN A 123 -11.05 -25.29 -7.38
C GLN A 123 -9.84 -24.95 -8.28
N ASN A 124 -9.96 -23.92 -9.12
CA ASN A 124 -8.94 -23.50 -10.08
C ASN A 124 -8.17 -22.25 -9.63
N VAL A 125 -8.48 -21.69 -8.45
CA VAL A 125 -7.83 -20.51 -7.90
C VAL A 125 -6.88 -20.97 -6.79
N ASN A 126 -5.58 -20.71 -6.98
CA ASN A 126 -4.58 -20.83 -5.92
C ASN A 126 -4.32 -19.41 -5.41
N VAL A 127 -4.50 -19.17 -4.11
CA VAL A 127 -4.10 -17.92 -3.47
C VAL A 127 -2.98 -18.25 -2.51
N THR A 128 -1.80 -17.74 -2.81
CA THR A 128 -0.62 -17.92 -1.96
C THR A 128 -0.61 -16.88 -0.83
N PRO A 129 0.02 -17.18 0.31
CA PRO A 129 0.22 -16.20 1.38
C PRO A 129 0.96 -14.94 0.90
N THR A 130 1.86 -15.10 -0.08
CA THR A 130 2.62 -14.00 -0.70
C THR A 130 1.71 -13.04 -1.45
N GLU A 131 0.82 -13.55 -2.31
CA GLU A 131 -0.15 -12.73 -3.04
C GLU A 131 -1.08 -11.99 -2.07
N ALA A 132 -1.54 -12.66 -1.00
CA ALA A 132 -2.38 -12.05 0.01
C ALA A 132 -1.66 -10.90 0.75
N VAL A 133 -0.43 -11.12 1.24
CA VAL A 133 0.36 -10.08 1.91
C VAL A 133 0.75 -8.96 0.95
N PHE A 134 1.04 -9.26 -0.32
CA PHE A 134 1.30 -8.26 -1.35
C PHE A 134 0.07 -7.37 -1.58
N LEU A 135 -1.13 -7.94 -1.67
CA LEU A 135 -2.36 -7.15 -1.80
C LEU A 135 -2.56 -6.22 -0.59
N LEU A 136 -2.35 -6.72 0.63
CA LEU A 136 -2.41 -5.90 1.85
C LEU A 136 -1.37 -4.77 1.83
N LEU A 137 -0.15 -5.06 1.34
CA LEU A 137 0.89 -4.06 1.14
C LEU A 137 0.44 -2.97 0.16
N VAL A 138 -0.11 -3.34 -0.99
CA VAL A 138 -0.58 -2.38 -2.00
C VAL A 138 -1.70 -1.50 -1.45
N VAL A 139 -2.70 -2.09 -0.78
CA VAL A 139 -3.83 -1.34 -0.20
C VAL A 139 -3.36 -0.45 0.96
N GLY A 140 -2.53 -0.98 1.87
CA GLY A 140 -1.98 -0.22 2.99
C GLY A 140 -1.08 0.93 2.54
N TRP A 141 -0.24 0.70 1.53
CA TRP A 141 0.58 1.76 0.94
C TRP A 141 -0.28 2.79 0.20
N GLY A 142 -1.26 2.34 -0.61
CA GLY A 142 -2.14 3.22 -1.37
C GLY A 142 -2.94 4.18 -0.46
N THR A 143 -3.49 3.66 0.64
CA THR A 143 -4.18 4.47 1.64
C THR A 143 -3.24 5.44 2.35
N ALA A 144 -2.04 5.01 2.74
CA ALA A 144 -1.02 5.89 3.32
C ALA A 144 -0.56 6.98 2.34
N ARG A 145 -0.44 6.65 1.05
CA ARG A 145 -0.03 7.56 -0.02
C ARG A 145 -1.10 8.58 -0.35
N ALA A 146 -2.38 8.17 -0.39
CA ALA A 146 -3.53 9.05 -0.56
C ALA A 146 -3.69 10.02 0.62
N ALA A 147 -3.36 9.57 1.84
CA ALA A 147 -3.36 10.40 3.05
C ALA A 147 -2.09 11.28 3.19
N GLY A 148 -1.17 11.28 2.22
CA GLY A 148 0.07 12.09 2.27
C GLY A 148 1.08 11.67 3.34
N ARG A 149 0.98 10.44 3.88
CA ARG A 149 1.82 9.96 4.98
C ARG A 149 3.15 9.35 4.53
N VAL A 150 3.30 9.09 3.23
CA VAL A 150 4.50 8.50 2.64
C VAL A 150 4.90 9.27 1.38
N PRO A 151 6.21 9.41 1.08
CA PRO A 151 6.67 10.11 -0.10
C PRO A 151 6.31 9.37 -1.39
N SER A 152 6.24 10.11 -2.49
CA SER A 152 6.11 9.52 -3.83
C SER A 152 7.34 8.69 -4.19
N PRO A 153 7.16 7.53 -4.83
CA PRO A 153 8.28 6.82 -5.44
C PRO A 153 8.86 7.65 -6.60
N SER A 154 10.12 7.41 -6.94
CA SER A 154 10.84 8.11 -7.99
C SER A 154 11.24 7.17 -9.14
N LEU A 155 11.42 7.75 -10.33
CA LEU A 155 11.94 7.04 -11.49
C LEU A 155 13.46 6.86 -11.34
N THR A 156 13.85 5.76 -10.70
CA THR A 156 15.25 5.34 -10.62
C THR A 156 15.62 4.51 -11.85
N PRO A 157 16.93 4.39 -12.18
CA PRO A 157 17.38 3.50 -13.27
C PRO A 157 16.86 2.07 -13.13
N LEU A 158 16.74 1.56 -11.90
CA LEU A 158 16.17 0.24 -11.62
C LEU A 158 14.68 0.17 -11.99
N VAL A 159 13.88 1.16 -11.62
CA VAL A 159 12.46 1.22 -11.99
C VAL A 159 12.29 1.29 -13.50
N ILE A 160 13.14 2.07 -14.18
CA ILE A 160 13.15 2.16 -15.64
C ILE A 160 13.49 0.80 -16.26
N ALA A 161 14.52 0.11 -15.76
CA ALA A 161 14.90 -1.22 -16.24
C ALA A 161 13.77 -2.25 -16.04
N ILE A 162 13.10 -2.22 -14.88
CA ILE A 162 11.92 -3.07 -14.62
C ILE A 162 10.76 -2.71 -15.58
N GLY A 163 10.52 -1.43 -15.84
CA GLY A 163 9.50 -0.98 -16.79
C GLY A 163 9.77 -1.45 -18.22
N LEU A 164 11.03 -1.39 -18.66
CA LEU A 164 11.46 -1.92 -19.95
C LEU A 164 11.29 -3.45 -20.01
N LEU A 165 11.68 -4.16 -18.95
CA LEU A 165 11.47 -5.61 -18.85
C LEU A 165 9.98 -5.98 -18.94
N LEU A 166 9.12 -5.29 -18.19
CA LEU A 166 7.66 -5.50 -18.24
C LEU A 166 7.10 -5.24 -19.64
N SER A 167 7.59 -4.19 -20.31
CA SER A 167 7.18 -3.89 -21.70
C SER A 167 7.55 -5.02 -22.65
N LEU A 168 8.75 -5.59 -22.50
CA LEU A 168 9.19 -6.75 -23.27
C LEU A 168 8.38 -8.01 -22.95
N LEU A 169 8.04 -8.24 -21.68
CA LEU A 169 7.21 -9.39 -21.27
C LEU A 169 5.79 -9.29 -21.84
N VAL A 170 5.19 -8.09 -21.84
CA VAL A 170 3.89 -7.85 -22.49
C VAL A 170 3.98 -8.11 -23.99
N LEU A 171 5.04 -7.63 -24.65
CA LEU A 171 5.25 -7.92 -26.08
C LEU A 171 5.43 -9.42 -26.34
N SER A 172 6.17 -10.13 -25.47
CA SER A 172 6.36 -11.57 -25.56
C SER A 172 5.05 -12.36 -25.41
N CYS A 173 4.01 -11.80 -24.80
CA CYS A 173 2.70 -12.45 -24.72
C CYS A 173 2.04 -12.61 -26.10
N VAL A 174 2.37 -11.76 -27.08
CA VAL A 174 1.82 -11.84 -28.45
C VAL A 174 2.15 -13.17 -29.13
N VAL A 175 3.31 -13.75 -28.81
CA VAL A 175 3.80 -15.00 -29.39
C VAL A 175 3.79 -16.17 -28.38
N ALA A 176 3.18 -15.98 -27.21
CA ALA A 176 3.20 -16.97 -26.14
C ALA A 176 2.35 -18.20 -26.49
N PRO A 177 2.92 -19.42 -26.44
CA PRO A 177 2.15 -20.64 -26.68
C PRO A 177 1.05 -20.89 -25.64
N ASN A 178 1.21 -20.34 -24.44
CA ASN A 178 0.24 -20.44 -23.35
C ASN A 178 0.09 -19.09 -22.65
N LEU A 179 -0.97 -18.37 -22.99
CA LEU A 179 -1.28 -17.05 -22.43
C LEU A 179 -1.56 -17.08 -20.92
N VAL A 180 -2.12 -18.18 -20.40
CA VAL A 180 -2.41 -18.29 -18.96
C VAL A 180 -1.11 -18.38 -18.18
N LEU A 181 -0.16 -19.19 -18.64
CA LEU A 181 1.15 -19.32 -17.99
C LEU A 181 1.98 -18.03 -18.14
N ALA A 182 1.96 -17.42 -19.33
CA ALA A 182 2.60 -16.12 -19.56
C ALA A 182 2.01 -15.02 -18.67
N GLY A 183 0.68 -14.99 -18.51
CA GLY A 183 -0.01 -14.07 -17.60
C GLY A 183 0.41 -14.26 -16.14
N LYS A 184 0.57 -15.51 -15.68
CA LYS A 184 1.09 -15.79 -14.33
C LYS A 184 2.51 -15.27 -14.13
N GLU A 185 3.38 -15.42 -15.12
CA GLU A 185 4.73 -14.85 -15.05
C GLU A 185 4.69 -13.32 -15.06
N LEU A 186 3.83 -12.70 -15.89
CA LEU A 186 3.67 -11.25 -15.91
C LEU A 186 3.23 -10.70 -14.56
N VAL A 187 2.30 -11.38 -13.87
CA VAL A 187 1.86 -10.99 -12.52
C VAL A 187 3.04 -10.97 -11.54
N LYS A 188 3.89 -11.99 -11.51
CA LYS A 188 5.08 -12.01 -10.63
C LYS A 188 6.00 -10.82 -10.89
N TRP A 189 6.20 -10.44 -12.15
CA TRP A 189 7.03 -9.29 -12.49
C TRP A 189 6.38 -7.95 -12.13
N VAL A 190 5.04 -7.86 -12.20
CA VAL A 190 4.28 -6.72 -11.69
C VAL A 190 4.41 -6.63 -10.16
N GLU A 191 4.39 -7.75 -9.44
CA GLU A 191 4.64 -7.78 -8.00
C GLU A 191 6.05 -7.28 -7.66
N VAL A 192 7.08 -7.73 -8.40
CA VAL A 192 8.46 -7.22 -8.26
C VAL A 192 8.52 -5.71 -8.47
N ALA A 193 7.85 -5.19 -9.50
CA ALA A 193 7.77 -3.76 -9.76
C ALA A 193 7.06 -3.01 -8.62
N GLY A 194 5.94 -3.55 -8.15
CA GLY A 194 5.16 -3.02 -7.03
C GLY A 194 5.98 -2.95 -5.75
N VAL A 195 6.63 -4.03 -5.35
CA VAL A 195 7.51 -4.08 -4.17
C VAL A 195 8.66 -3.08 -4.29
N THR A 196 9.26 -2.95 -5.48
CA THR A 196 10.35 -2.00 -5.73
C THR A 196 9.89 -0.55 -5.54
N LEU A 197 8.75 -0.18 -6.12
CA LEU A 197 8.19 1.17 -6.02
C LEU A 197 7.73 1.48 -4.59
N ILE A 198 6.96 0.58 -3.98
CA ILE A 198 6.46 0.73 -2.61
C ILE A 198 7.63 0.80 -1.62
N GLY A 199 8.67 -0.01 -1.84
CA GLY A 199 9.89 0.00 -1.03
C GLY A 199 10.57 1.37 -0.99
N GLN A 200 10.60 2.12 -2.10
CA GLN A 200 11.14 3.48 -2.11
C GLN A 200 10.36 4.44 -1.20
N SER A 201 9.04 4.29 -1.15
CA SER A 201 8.17 5.10 -0.29
C SER A 201 8.27 4.72 1.19
N LEU A 202 8.48 3.44 1.51
CA LEU A 202 8.41 2.93 2.88
C LEU A 202 9.77 2.86 3.58
N LEU A 203 10.86 2.56 2.86
CA LEU A 203 12.21 2.39 3.42
C LEU A 203 12.98 3.71 3.45
N VAL A 204 12.39 4.74 4.05
CA VAL A 204 12.96 6.09 4.09
C VAL A 204 14.11 6.18 5.08
N ARG A 205 13.93 5.64 6.30
CA ARG A 205 14.94 5.75 7.36
C ARG A 205 15.96 4.63 7.25
N ILE A 206 17.19 4.91 7.70
CA ILE A 206 18.24 3.89 7.77
C ILE A 206 17.83 2.70 8.65
N ALA A 207 17.08 2.95 9.72
CA ALA A 207 16.55 1.91 10.58
C ALA A 207 15.59 0.97 9.82
N ASP A 208 14.72 1.51 8.96
CA ASP A 208 13.75 0.72 8.20
C ASP A 208 14.47 -0.20 7.19
N ARG A 209 15.53 0.31 6.54
CA ARG A 209 16.39 -0.44 5.61
C ARG A 209 17.19 -1.52 6.33
N ARG A 210 17.77 -1.20 7.49
CA ARG A 210 18.50 -2.17 8.32
C ARG A 210 17.57 -3.28 8.78
N MET A 211 16.37 -2.94 9.25
CA MET A 211 15.38 -3.93 9.66
C MET A 211 14.95 -4.80 8.49
N MET A 212 14.69 -4.22 7.31
CA MET A 212 14.39 -4.99 6.09
C MET A 212 15.49 -5.99 5.77
N PHE A 213 16.74 -5.54 5.79
CA PHE A 213 17.90 -6.39 5.55
C PHE A 213 18.01 -7.52 6.59
N LEU A 214 17.78 -7.23 7.88
CA LEU A 214 17.79 -8.24 8.95
C LEU A 214 16.68 -9.27 8.76
N VAL A 215 15.46 -8.83 8.42
CA VAL A 215 14.31 -9.70 8.13
C VAL A 215 14.62 -10.62 6.94
N MET A 216 15.12 -10.07 5.83
CA MET A 216 15.52 -10.87 4.67
C MET A 216 16.65 -11.85 5.03
N THR A 217 17.64 -11.40 5.80
CA THR A 217 18.74 -12.26 6.26
C THR A 217 18.21 -13.40 7.11
N ALA A 218 17.28 -13.13 8.03
CA ALA A 218 16.66 -14.15 8.86
C ALA A 218 15.91 -15.20 8.00
N ALA A 219 15.16 -14.77 6.98
CA ALA A 219 14.48 -15.67 6.05
C ALA A 219 15.46 -16.53 5.21
N VAL A 220 16.59 -15.95 4.79
CA VAL A 220 17.63 -16.67 4.04
C VAL A 220 18.33 -17.70 4.92
N VAL A 221 18.72 -17.30 6.14
CA VAL A 221 19.38 -18.18 7.11
C VAL A 221 18.42 -19.30 7.52
N SER A 222 17.14 -19.02 7.74
CA SER A 222 16.17 -20.04 8.10
C SER A 222 15.98 -21.08 6.99
N GLN A 223 15.95 -20.66 5.72
CA GLN A 223 15.92 -21.60 4.58
C GLN A 223 17.23 -22.38 4.44
N ALA A 224 18.39 -21.76 4.66
CA ALA A 224 19.68 -22.44 4.62
C ALA A 224 19.80 -23.51 5.70
N VAL A 225 19.38 -23.20 6.94
CA VAL A 225 19.31 -24.19 8.03
C VAL A 225 18.32 -25.30 7.69
N TYR A 226 17.14 -24.95 7.18
CA TYR A 226 16.13 -25.95 6.83
C TYR A 226 16.62 -26.91 5.74
N GLY A 227 17.23 -26.40 4.67
CA GLY A 227 17.78 -27.26 3.63
C GLY A 227 19.03 -28.02 4.05
N LEU A 228 19.84 -27.51 4.99
CA LEU A 228 20.92 -28.30 5.59
C LEU A 228 20.35 -29.50 6.36
N LEU A 229 19.28 -29.31 7.14
CA LEU A 229 18.59 -30.41 7.81
C LEU A 229 17.99 -31.41 6.81
N GLN A 230 17.37 -30.93 5.70
CA GLN A 230 16.89 -31.82 4.63
C GLN A 230 18.03 -32.66 4.04
N ALA A 231 19.18 -32.04 3.76
CA ALA A 231 20.33 -32.71 3.17
C ALA A 231 20.96 -33.76 4.09
N THR A 232 21.05 -33.49 5.39
CA THR A 232 21.72 -34.36 6.37
C THR A 232 20.83 -35.46 6.93
N LEU A 233 19.54 -35.18 7.10
CA LEU A 233 18.56 -36.13 7.64
C LEU A 233 17.78 -36.88 6.55
N HIS A 234 18.10 -36.63 5.28
CA HIS A 234 17.42 -37.18 4.11
C HIS A 234 15.90 -36.95 4.17
N TRP A 235 15.49 -35.75 4.57
CA TRP A 235 14.07 -35.39 4.72
C TRP A 235 13.45 -34.91 3.40
N GLY A 236 12.83 -35.85 2.68
CA GLY A 236 11.90 -35.59 1.59
C GLY A 236 11.94 -36.70 0.53
N PRO A 237 11.53 -36.42 -0.71
CA PRO A 237 11.31 -37.48 -1.70
C PRO A 237 12.59 -38.20 -2.15
N ASP A 238 12.51 -39.51 -2.34
CA ASP A 238 13.65 -40.36 -2.78
C ASP A 238 14.26 -39.88 -4.10
N HIS A 239 13.47 -39.31 -5.01
CA HIS A 239 13.96 -38.81 -6.30
C HIS A 239 14.82 -37.54 -6.19
N PHE A 240 14.93 -36.94 -5.00
CA PHE A 240 15.89 -35.88 -4.70
C PHE A 240 17.22 -36.42 -4.16
N MET A 241 17.33 -37.72 -3.91
CA MET A 241 18.60 -38.34 -3.51
C MET A 241 19.58 -38.37 -4.69
N ILE A 242 20.83 -38.02 -4.40
CA ILE A 242 21.99 -38.20 -5.27
C ILE A 242 22.74 -39.42 -4.72
N GLY A 243 22.46 -40.58 -5.31
CA GLY A 243 22.92 -41.85 -4.75
C GLY A 243 22.24 -42.15 -3.43
N THR A 244 23.00 -42.60 -2.42
CA THR A 244 22.47 -43.00 -1.11
C THR A 244 22.84 -42.06 0.04
N TRP A 245 23.71 -41.08 -0.21
CA TRP A 245 24.37 -40.33 0.87
C TRP A 245 24.05 -38.83 0.87
N LEU A 246 23.69 -38.24 -0.27
CA LEU A 246 23.41 -36.80 -0.38
C LEU A 246 22.01 -36.56 -0.91
N MET A 247 21.22 -35.76 -0.21
CA MET A 247 19.92 -35.31 -0.70
C MET A 247 20.00 -33.89 -1.26
N ARG A 248 19.36 -33.65 -2.41
CA ARG A 248 19.12 -32.30 -2.94
C ARG A 248 18.11 -31.60 -2.05
N ALA A 249 18.60 -30.67 -1.23
CA ALA A 249 17.74 -29.78 -0.46
C ALA A 249 16.83 -28.96 -1.40
N TYR A 250 15.60 -28.73 -0.95
CA TYR A 250 14.58 -27.98 -1.67
C TYR A 250 13.88 -26.92 -0.81
N GLY A 251 14.30 -26.77 0.45
CA GLY A 251 13.73 -25.84 1.41
C GLY A 251 12.21 -25.97 1.47
N SER A 252 11.53 -24.82 1.63
CA SER A 252 10.07 -24.75 1.54
C SER A 252 9.57 -24.44 0.11
N PHE A 253 10.43 -24.55 -0.90
CA PHE A 253 10.12 -24.26 -2.31
C PHE A 253 9.60 -25.47 -3.09
N GLU A 254 9.55 -26.65 -2.46
CA GLU A 254 9.13 -27.93 -3.05
C GLU A 254 9.99 -28.43 -4.23
N GLN A 255 10.98 -27.64 -4.66
CA GLN A 255 11.85 -27.95 -5.77
C GLN A 255 13.30 -27.51 -5.48
N PRO A 256 14.31 -28.35 -5.79
CA PRO A 256 15.70 -28.01 -5.54
C PRO A 256 16.22 -26.79 -6.31
N ASN A 257 15.73 -26.57 -7.54
CA ASN A 257 16.24 -25.50 -8.41
C ASN A 257 15.85 -24.09 -7.91
N PRO A 258 14.56 -23.78 -7.64
CA PRO A 258 14.19 -22.50 -7.03
C PRO A 258 14.85 -22.25 -5.68
N TYR A 259 14.98 -23.28 -4.83
CA TYR A 259 15.67 -23.19 -3.55
C TYR A 259 17.15 -22.81 -3.71
N ALA A 260 17.87 -23.50 -4.59
CA ALA A 260 19.27 -23.19 -4.87
C ALA A 260 19.43 -21.77 -5.45
N GLY A 261 18.53 -21.36 -6.34
CA GLY A 261 18.51 -19.99 -6.87
C GLY A 261 18.28 -18.94 -5.78
N TYR A 262 17.34 -19.17 -4.87
CA TYR A 262 17.08 -18.28 -3.74
C TYR A 262 18.34 -18.12 -2.86
N LEU A 263 18.94 -19.22 -2.41
CA LEU A 263 20.17 -19.13 -1.60
C LEU A 263 21.35 -18.53 -2.36
N GLY A 264 21.53 -18.92 -3.62
CA GLY A 264 22.63 -18.45 -4.47
C GLY A 264 22.61 -16.94 -4.72
N LEU A 265 21.42 -16.33 -4.77
CA LEU A 265 21.28 -14.87 -4.92
C LEU A 265 21.47 -14.11 -3.61
N HIS A 266 21.07 -14.69 -2.48
CA HIS A 266 21.00 -13.96 -1.22
C HIS A 266 22.20 -14.19 -0.29
N LEU A 267 22.73 -15.42 -0.20
CA LEU A 267 23.86 -15.72 0.69
C LEU A 267 25.12 -14.90 0.37
N PRO A 268 25.53 -14.71 -0.90
CA PRO A 268 26.68 -13.87 -1.20
C PRO A 268 26.50 -12.43 -0.71
N LEU A 269 25.28 -11.88 -0.81
CA LEU A 269 24.95 -10.55 -0.33
C LEU A 269 25.02 -10.49 1.21
N VAL A 270 24.37 -11.44 1.89
CA VAL A 270 24.39 -11.54 3.36
C VAL A 270 25.82 -11.68 3.87
N LEU A 271 26.61 -12.56 3.27
CA LEU A 271 28.01 -12.78 3.64
C LEU A 271 28.86 -11.53 3.40
N SER A 272 28.65 -10.84 2.27
CA SER A 272 29.37 -9.60 1.96
C SER A 272 29.09 -8.52 3.01
N VAL A 273 27.84 -8.33 3.41
CA VAL A 273 27.49 -7.36 4.45
C VAL A 273 28.00 -7.82 5.83
N ALA A 274 27.96 -9.10 6.15
CA ALA A 274 28.47 -9.62 7.41
C ALA A 274 30.00 -9.42 7.55
N LEU A 275 30.75 -9.67 6.48
CA LEU A 275 32.22 -9.56 6.46
C LEU A 275 32.71 -8.12 6.30
N PHE A 276 32.02 -7.31 5.48
CA PHE A 276 32.50 -5.99 5.06
C PHE A 276 31.60 -4.82 5.50
N GLY A 277 30.45 -5.09 6.14
CA GLY A 277 29.43 -4.08 6.49
C GLY A 277 29.83 -3.07 7.56
N VAL A 278 31.10 -3.02 7.98
CA VAL A 278 31.61 -2.06 8.96
C VAL A 278 32.71 -1.19 8.37
N ARG A 279 32.32 0.02 7.92
CA ARG A 279 33.07 1.29 8.11
C ARG A 279 32.22 2.49 7.66
N THR A 280 31.28 2.90 8.49
CA THR A 280 30.88 4.32 8.52
C THR A 280 31.08 4.81 9.94
N ARG A 281 32.15 5.56 10.16
CA ARG A 281 32.37 6.28 11.41
C ARG A 281 31.25 7.32 11.55
N PRO A 282 30.65 7.51 12.74
CA PRO A 282 29.88 8.71 12.99
C PRO A 282 30.84 9.91 12.87
N ALA A 283 30.46 10.88 12.04
CA ALA A 283 31.09 12.19 11.99
C ALA A 283 30.70 13.01 13.23
#